data_AF-A0A1D1VAL3-F1
#
_entry.id   AF-A0A1D1VAL3-F1
#
_cell.length_a   1.000
_cell.length_b   1.000
_cell.length_c   1.000
_cell.angle_alpha   90.00
_cell.angle_beta   90.00
_cell.angle_gamma   90.00
#
_symmetry.space_group_name_H-M   'P 1'
#
loop_
_entity.id
_entity.type
_entity.pdbx_description
1 polymer ?
#
loop_
_entity_poly.entity_id
_entity_poly.type
_entity_poly.pdbx_seq_one_letter_code
_entity_poly.pdbx_strand_id
1 'polypeptide(L)'
;MDNGDKAIQPCAARKENSNAQPKPSMSRADVMKLIRQKDEIEAEVKALYEVLDSQGKVGMDGPLLDNDGYPRSDIDVYTVRHARHKIICLNNDHKALMRCIEDGLTSVHEQAREEYMEHDAQNVTDAQKPRQPFAKVQFVATDSPAFAAGLQGDDRLVTFGSLTSANFRTLTDLAVVVTNSENRSLSVEVLRDGNLKRVTLVPKKWSGKGLVGCSFVEEKKLLL
;
A
#
# COMPACT_ATOMS: atom_id res chain seq x y z
N MET A 1 -25.37 -8.33 -34.03
CA MET A 1 -24.12 -8.91 -33.52
C MET A 1 -23.03 -7.96 -33.94
N ASP A 2 -22.82 -6.91 -33.14
CA ASP A 2 -21.86 -5.84 -33.42
C ASP A 2 -20.45 -6.35 -33.11
N ASN A 3 -19.67 -6.62 -34.16
CA ASN A 3 -18.22 -6.70 -34.05
C ASN A 3 -17.69 -5.27 -34.04
N GLY A 4 -17.51 -4.74 -32.84
CA GLY A 4 -16.88 -3.45 -32.62
C GLY A 4 -15.38 -3.54 -32.88
N ASP A 5 -14.99 -3.12 -34.08
CA ASP A 5 -13.61 -2.73 -34.42
C ASP A 5 -13.14 -1.63 -33.46
N LYS A 6 -12.57 -1.99 -32.31
CA LYS A 6 -11.74 -1.09 -31.52
C LYS A 6 -10.34 -1.12 -32.09
N ALA A 7 -10.15 -0.27 -33.10
CA ALA A 7 -8.82 0.16 -33.53
C ALA A 7 -8.01 0.55 -32.28
N ILE A 8 -6.94 -0.20 -32.03
CA ILE A 8 -5.91 0.18 -31.09
C ILE A 8 -5.30 1.44 -31.67
N GLN A 9 -5.46 2.57 -30.97
CA GLN A 9 -4.70 3.78 -31.31
C GLN A 9 -3.22 3.42 -31.19
N PRO A 10 -2.46 3.43 -32.30
CA PRO A 10 -1.03 3.19 -32.22
C PRO A 10 -0.44 4.31 -31.38
N CYS A 11 0.34 3.92 -30.36
CA CYS A 11 1.11 4.87 -29.58
C CYS A 11 2.03 5.60 -30.57
N ALA A 12 1.74 6.88 -30.81
CA ALA A 12 2.30 7.65 -31.91
C ALA A 12 3.83 7.52 -31.93
N ALA A 13 4.36 7.21 -33.11
CA ALA A 13 5.79 7.18 -33.38
C ALA A 13 6.43 8.48 -32.88
N ARG A 14 7.42 8.31 -32.00
CA ARG A 14 8.18 9.35 -31.31
C ARG A 14 8.93 10.22 -32.34
N LYS A 15 8.37 11.38 -32.67
CA LYS A 15 9.19 12.51 -33.13
C LYS A 15 9.93 13.04 -31.91
N GLU A 16 11.25 13.06 -31.98
CA GLU A 16 12.08 13.77 -31.01
C GLU A 16 11.67 15.24 -31.01
N ASN A 17 10.97 15.69 -29.97
CA ASN A 17 10.90 17.09 -29.65
C ASN A 17 10.82 17.27 -28.14
N SER A 18 11.75 18.05 -27.63
CA SER A 18 11.86 18.51 -26.25
C SER A 18 10.63 19.31 -25.85
N ASN A 19 9.71 18.69 -25.11
CA ASN A 19 8.81 19.43 -24.23
C ASN A 19 8.33 18.50 -23.12
N ALA A 20 8.57 18.89 -21.87
CA ALA A 20 8.10 18.19 -20.69
C ALA A 20 6.56 18.24 -20.67
N GLN A 21 5.91 17.22 -21.22
CA GLN A 21 4.47 17.06 -21.03
C GLN A 21 4.23 16.51 -19.62
N PRO A 22 3.24 17.04 -18.89
CA PRO A 22 2.85 16.49 -17.60
C PRO A 22 2.42 15.04 -17.82
N LYS A 23 3.07 14.11 -17.12
CA LYS A 23 2.77 12.69 -17.20
C LYS A 23 1.30 12.49 -16.80
N PRO A 24 0.47 11.81 -17.61
CA PRO A 24 -0.92 11.55 -17.25
C PRO A 24 -0.93 10.69 -15.97
N SER A 25 -1.57 11.19 -14.91
CA SER A 25 -1.73 10.43 -13.68
C SER A 25 -2.66 9.25 -13.94
N MET A 26 -2.08 8.05 -14.03
CA MET A 26 -2.86 6.83 -14.28
C MET A 26 -3.36 6.25 -12.97
N SER A 27 -4.63 5.82 -12.96
CA SER A 27 -5.21 5.15 -11.80
C SER A 27 -4.75 3.69 -11.71
N ARG A 28 -4.77 3.11 -10.49
CA ARG A 28 -4.48 1.68 -10.27
C ARG A 28 -5.33 0.77 -11.15
N ALA A 29 -6.59 1.13 -11.39
CA ALA A 29 -7.50 0.36 -12.23
C ALA A 29 -7.07 0.36 -13.70
N ASP A 30 -6.52 1.47 -14.18
CA ASP A 30 -6.04 1.57 -15.56
C ASP A 30 -4.72 0.82 -15.76
N VAL A 31 -3.82 0.84 -14.77
CA VAL A 31 -2.62 0.00 -14.77
C VAL A 31 -2.99 -1.49 -14.83
N MET A 32 -4.01 -1.93 -14.09
CA MET A 32 -4.49 -3.32 -14.17
C MET A 32 -5.06 -3.68 -15.55
N LYS A 33 -5.72 -2.74 -16.25
CA LYS A 33 -6.19 -2.97 -17.63
C LYS A 33 -5.01 -3.17 -18.58
N LEU A 34 -3.97 -2.34 -18.47
CA LEU A 34 -2.75 -2.49 -19.27
C LEU A 34 -2.09 -3.85 -19.04
N ILE A 35 -2.03 -4.33 -17.79
CA ILE A 35 -1.49 -5.67 -17.49
C ILE A 35 -2.30 -6.77 -18.18
N ARG A 36 -3.63 -6.67 -18.23
CA ARG A 36 -4.45 -7.65 -18.96
C ARG A 36 -4.17 -7.64 -20.46
N GLN A 37 -4.07 -6.44 -21.04
CA GLN A 37 -3.73 -6.28 -22.46
C GLN A 37 -2.33 -6.81 -22.79
N LYS A 38 -1.35 -6.61 -21.90
CA LYS A 38 -0.02 -7.23 -22.00
C LYS A 38 -0.13 -8.76 -22.11
N ASP A 39 -0.91 -9.38 -21.22
CA ASP A 39 -1.04 -10.83 -21.17
C ASP A 39 -1.76 -11.40 -22.41
N GLU A 40 -2.73 -10.66 -22.96
CA GLU A 40 -3.38 -10.98 -24.23
C GLU A 40 -2.38 -10.95 -25.41
N ILE A 41 -1.55 -9.91 -25.49
CA ILE A 41 -0.51 -9.80 -26.53
C ILE A 41 0.52 -10.94 -26.40
N GLU A 42 0.95 -11.26 -25.17
CA GLU A 42 1.88 -12.37 -24.93
C GLU A 42 1.29 -13.73 -25.32
N ALA A 43 0.01 -13.95 -25.06
CA ALA A 43 -0.69 -15.15 -25.48
C ALA A 43 -0.77 -15.25 -27.01
N GLU A 44 -1.04 -14.14 -27.70
CA GLU A 44 -1.08 -14.10 -29.17
C GLU A 44 0.30 -14.32 -29.79
N VAL A 45 1.34 -13.68 -29.25
CA VAL A 45 2.73 -13.90 -29.68
C VAL A 45 3.12 -15.36 -29.51
N LYS A 46 2.77 -15.98 -28.37
CA LYS A 46 3.03 -17.41 -28.13
C LYS A 46 2.35 -18.30 -29.17
N ALA A 47 1.08 -18.05 -29.48
CA ALA A 47 0.35 -18.81 -30.50
C ALA A 47 1.01 -18.68 -31.89
N LEU A 48 1.52 -17.50 -32.24
CA LEU A 48 2.24 -17.30 -33.51
C LEU A 48 3.59 -18.03 -33.55
N TYR A 49 4.29 -18.13 -32.41
CA TYR A 49 5.49 -18.96 -32.31
C TYR A 49 5.18 -20.45 -32.49
N GLU A 50 4.08 -20.96 -31.94
CA GLU A 50 3.64 -22.34 -32.16
C GLU A 50 3.34 -22.61 -33.65
N VAL A 51 2.74 -21.65 -34.35
CA VAL A 51 2.55 -21.72 -35.81
C VAL A 51 3.90 -21.80 -36.54
N LEU A 52 4.89 -20.98 -36.15
CA LEU A 52 6.22 -21.03 -36.76
C LEU A 52 6.96 -22.35 -36.49
N ASP A 53 6.80 -22.92 -35.30
CA ASP A 53 7.39 -24.22 -34.94
C ASP A 53 6.79 -25.37 -35.75
N SER A 54 5.50 -25.28 -36.09
CA SER A 54 4.83 -26.26 -36.97
C SER A 54 5.35 -26.22 -38.41
N GLN A 55 5.86 -25.08 -38.87
CA GLN A 55 6.37 -24.86 -40.23
C GLN A 55 7.88 -25.08 -40.29
N GLY A 56 8.33 -26.31 -39.99
CA GLY A 56 9.72 -26.75 -40.18
C GLY A 56 10.76 -26.09 -39.26
N LYS A 57 10.34 -25.41 -38.18
CA LYS A 57 11.23 -24.71 -37.21
C LYS A 57 12.21 -23.73 -37.86
N VAL A 58 11.76 -23.02 -38.91
CA VAL A 58 12.56 -21.95 -39.55
C VAL A 58 12.79 -20.78 -38.58
N GLY A 59 11.97 -20.67 -37.52
CA GLY A 59 12.07 -19.62 -36.52
C GLY A 59 11.78 -18.23 -37.10
N MET A 60 12.22 -17.17 -36.39
CA MET A 60 12.02 -15.78 -36.83
C MET A 60 13.01 -15.32 -37.90
N ASP A 61 14.23 -15.85 -37.89
CA ASP A 61 15.34 -15.34 -38.73
C ASP A 61 15.80 -16.32 -39.81
N GLY A 62 15.28 -17.55 -39.83
CA GLY A 62 15.73 -18.56 -40.79
C GLY A 62 15.38 -18.22 -42.25
N PRO A 63 16.18 -18.71 -43.21
CA PRO A 63 16.02 -18.40 -44.62
C PRO A 63 14.72 -18.99 -45.20
N LEU A 64 14.01 -18.22 -46.04
CA LEU A 64 12.75 -18.64 -46.69
C LEU A 64 12.97 -19.24 -48.09
N LEU A 65 14.18 -19.08 -48.62
CA LEU A 65 14.58 -19.59 -49.92
C LEU A 65 15.50 -20.79 -49.74
N ASP A 66 15.49 -21.71 -50.70
CA ASP A 66 16.46 -22.80 -50.80
C ASP A 66 17.83 -22.30 -51.32
N ASN A 67 18.76 -23.23 -51.55
CA ASN A 67 20.10 -22.92 -52.05
C ASN A 67 20.12 -22.43 -53.51
N ASP A 68 19.07 -22.73 -54.27
CA ASP A 68 18.93 -22.35 -55.68
C ASP A 68 18.16 -21.01 -55.83
N GLY A 69 17.69 -20.43 -54.72
CA GLY A 69 17.03 -19.13 -54.68
C GLY A 69 15.51 -19.18 -54.90
N TYR A 70 14.90 -20.38 -54.83
CA TYR A 70 13.45 -20.57 -54.97
C TYR A 70 12.77 -20.66 -53.59
N PRO A 71 11.46 -20.34 -53.50
CA PRO A 71 10.69 -20.55 -52.29
C PRO A 71 10.75 -22.01 -51.88
N ARG A 72 11.09 -22.25 -50.61
CA ARG A 72 11.11 -23.59 -50.02
C ARG A 72 9.77 -24.30 -50.20
N SER A 73 9.83 -25.55 -50.65
CA SER A 73 8.65 -26.41 -50.82
C SER A 73 8.22 -27.11 -49.53
N ASP A 74 9.11 -27.20 -48.54
CA ASP A 74 8.88 -27.85 -47.25
C ASP A 74 8.10 -26.99 -46.25
N ILE A 75 7.94 -25.69 -46.52
CA ILE A 75 7.24 -24.75 -45.66
C ILE A 75 6.22 -23.95 -46.46
N ASP A 76 5.17 -23.50 -45.79
CA ASP A 76 4.34 -22.43 -46.34
C ASP A 76 4.99 -21.06 -46.06
N VAL A 77 5.71 -20.56 -47.06
CA VAL A 77 6.42 -19.28 -47.02
C VAL A 77 5.47 -18.11 -46.71
N TYR A 78 4.19 -18.19 -47.13
CA TYR A 78 3.22 -17.13 -46.88
C TYR A 78 2.86 -17.03 -45.40
N THR A 79 2.51 -18.15 -44.76
CA THR A 79 2.16 -18.17 -43.32
C THR A 79 3.35 -17.81 -42.46
N VAL A 80 4.56 -18.31 -42.77
CA VAL A 80 5.79 -17.94 -42.05
C VAL A 80 6.05 -16.44 -42.13
N ARG A 81 5.92 -15.84 -43.32
CA ARG A 81 6.12 -14.39 -43.48
C ARG A 81 5.09 -13.58 -42.69
N HIS A 82 3.82 -13.98 -42.73
CA HIS A 82 2.74 -13.30 -41.99
C HIS A 82 2.94 -13.41 -40.49
N ALA A 83 3.25 -14.62 -39.99
CA ALA A 83 3.51 -14.85 -38.58
C ALA A 83 4.69 -14.01 -38.08
N ARG A 84 5.82 -14.00 -38.81
CA ARG A 84 6.98 -13.16 -38.48
C ARG A 84 6.63 -11.68 -38.42
N HIS A 85 5.95 -11.16 -39.44
CA HIS A 85 5.56 -9.77 -39.47
C HIS A 85 4.67 -9.41 -38.28
N LYS A 86 3.67 -10.26 -37.99
CA LYS A 86 2.74 -10.05 -36.89
C LYS A 86 3.44 -10.11 -35.52
N ILE A 87 4.35 -11.04 -35.31
CA ILE A 87 5.17 -11.12 -34.08
C ILE A 87 5.99 -9.84 -33.90
N ILE A 88 6.61 -9.32 -34.96
CA ILE A 88 7.39 -8.07 -34.89
C ILE A 88 6.49 -6.90 -34.47
N CYS A 89 5.32 -6.76 -35.09
CA CYS A 89 4.36 -5.71 -34.73
C CYS A 89 3.91 -5.83 -33.28
N LEU A 90 3.47 -7.02 -32.85
CA LEU A 90 3.01 -7.27 -31.48
C LEU A 90 4.12 -7.07 -30.45
N ASN A 91 5.36 -7.44 -30.73
CA ASN A 91 6.49 -7.19 -29.83
C ASN A 91 6.81 -5.70 -29.69
N ASN A 92 6.66 -4.92 -30.77
CA ASN A 92 6.81 -3.47 -30.69
C ASN A 92 5.69 -2.84 -29.86
N ASP A 93 4.45 -3.30 -30.01
CA ASP A 93 3.30 -2.84 -29.23
C ASP A 93 3.43 -3.24 -27.76
N HIS A 94 3.86 -4.47 -27.47
CA HIS A 94 4.17 -4.96 -26.12
C HIS A 94 5.24 -4.09 -25.45
N LYS A 95 6.30 -3.74 -26.17
CA LYS A 95 7.35 -2.85 -25.66
C LYS A 95 6.82 -1.44 -25.36
N ALA A 96 5.91 -0.92 -26.18
CA ALA A 96 5.27 0.36 -25.92
C ALA A 96 4.36 0.28 -24.69
N LEU A 97 3.58 -0.79 -24.57
CA LEU A 97 2.66 -1.03 -23.46
C LEU A 97 3.39 -1.23 -22.13
N MET A 98 4.53 -1.93 -22.13
CA MET A 98 5.39 -2.08 -20.95
C MET A 98 5.89 -0.74 -20.42
N ARG A 99 6.24 0.21 -21.30
CA ARG A 99 6.61 1.58 -20.89
C ARG A 99 5.44 2.31 -20.24
N CYS A 100 4.23 2.16 -20.79
CA CYS A 100 3.03 2.74 -20.19
C CYS A 100 2.73 2.15 -18.80
N ILE A 101 2.96 0.84 -18.61
CA ILE A 101 2.81 0.19 -17.30
C ILE A 101 3.84 0.76 -16.31
N GLU A 102 5.09 0.90 -16.70
CA GLU A 102 6.17 1.46 -15.87
C GLU A 102 5.84 2.89 -15.40
N ASP A 103 5.42 3.76 -16.32
CA ASP A 103 5.01 5.12 -16.01
C ASP A 103 3.78 5.14 -15.09
N GLY A 104 2.77 4.30 -15.35
CA GLY A 104 1.57 4.21 -14.53
C GLY A 104 1.86 3.69 -13.11
N LEU A 105 2.74 2.71 -12.97
CA LEU A 105 3.14 2.18 -11.67
C LEU A 105 3.90 3.22 -10.85
N THR A 106 4.81 3.96 -11.50
CA THR A 106 5.54 5.06 -10.86
C THR A 106 4.58 6.13 -10.35
N SER A 107 3.58 6.52 -11.15
CA SER A 107 2.56 7.51 -10.76
C SER A 107 1.74 7.05 -9.54
N VAL A 108 1.33 5.79 -9.49
CA VAL A 108 0.55 5.26 -8.34
C VAL A 108 1.41 5.20 -7.08
N HIS A 109 2.69 4.85 -7.20
CA HIS A 109 3.61 4.84 -6.06
C HIS A 109 3.96 6.24 -5.55
N GLU A 110 4.07 7.22 -6.44
CA GLU A 110 4.27 8.63 -6.07
C GLU A 110 3.08 9.16 -5.28
N GLN A 111 1.84 8.92 -5.75
CA GLN A 111 0.61 9.26 -5.03
C GLN A 111 0.53 8.60 -3.66
N ALA A 112 0.79 7.29 -3.58
CA ALA A 112 0.79 6.60 -2.30
C ALA A 112 1.87 7.16 -1.36
N ARG A 113 3.05 7.52 -1.87
CA ARG A 113 4.12 8.13 -1.08
C ARG A 113 3.72 9.49 -0.52
N GLU A 114 3.05 10.33 -1.30
CA GLU A 114 2.50 11.60 -0.84
C GLU A 114 1.48 11.37 0.29
N GLU A 115 0.55 10.43 0.12
CA GLU A 115 -0.41 10.05 1.17
C GLU A 115 0.28 9.58 2.47
N TYR A 116 1.35 8.79 2.37
CA TYR A 116 2.14 8.37 3.54
C TYR A 116 2.88 9.54 4.20
N MET A 117 3.44 10.47 3.42
CA MET A 117 4.15 11.64 3.96
C MET A 117 3.19 12.67 4.56
N GLU A 118 1.99 12.85 4.01
CA GLU A 118 0.93 13.65 4.61
C GLU A 118 0.45 13.03 5.94
N HIS A 119 0.28 11.71 5.99
CA HIS A 119 -0.10 11.03 7.23
C HIS A 119 0.98 11.11 8.32
N ASP A 120 2.26 11.08 7.94
CA ASP A 120 3.37 11.28 8.89
C ASP A 120 3.46 12.75 9.34
N ALA A 121 3.26 13.72 8.43
CA ALA A 121 3.14 15.16 8.73
C ALA A 121 1.97 15.47 9.70
N GLN A 122 0.83 14.78 9.55
CA GLN A 122 -0.30 14.84 10.47
C GLN A 122 0.07 14.32 11.87
N ASN A 123 0.95 13.32 11.95
CA ASN A 123 1.41 12.72 13.21
C ASN A 123 2.39 13.63 13.95
N VAL A 124 3.23 14.39 13.22
CA VAL A 124 4.09 15.43 13.82
C VAL A 124 3.29 16.64 14.30
N THR A 125 2.19 16.99 13.64
CA THR A 125 1.32 18.11 14.07
C THR A 125 0.38 17.74 15.22
N ASP A 126 0.04 16.46 15.42
CA ASP A 126 -0.68 16.01 16.63
C ASP A 126 0.20 16.03 17.90
N ALA A 127 1.54 16.10 17.73
CA ALA A 127 2.45 16.36 18.84
C ALA A 127 2.35 17.80 19.39
N GLN A 128 1.71 18.74 18.67
CA GLN A 128 1.57 20.15 19.03
C GLN A 128 0.14 20.57 19.40
N LYS A 129 -0.85 19.69 19.34
CA LYS A 129 -2.15 19.97 19.98
C LYS A 129 -1.99 19.88 21.50
N PRO A 130 -2.56 20.82 22.28
CA PRO A 130 -2.58 20.70 23.73
C PRO A 130 -3.34 19.42 24.08
N ARG A 131 -2.60 18.40 24.52
CA ARG A 131 -3.16 17.09 24.79
C ARG A 131 -4.08 17.22 26.01
N GLN A 132 -5.39 17.11 25.77
CA GLN A 132 -6.39 17.31 26.82
C GLN A 132 -6.48 16.04 27.68
N PRO A 133 -6.36 16.15 29.01
CA PRO A 133 -6.59 15.01 29.87
C PRO A 133 -8.07 14.60 29.81
N PHE A 134 -8.32 13.28 29.78
CA PHE A 134 -9.67 12.72 29.66
C PHE A 134 -10.10 11.92 30.89
N ALA A 135 -9.15 11.48 31.71
CA ALA A 135 -9.41 10.73 32.93
C ALA A 135 -8.41 11.12 34.02
N LYS A 136 -8.77 10.91 35.28
CA LYS A 136 -7.93 11.19 36.44
C LYS A 136 -7.79 9.93 37.29
N VAL A 137 -6.58 9.69 37.81
CA VAL A 137 -6.29 8.61 38.74
C VAL A 137 -6.77 9.02 40.13
N GLN A 138 -7.76 8.30 40.69
CA GLN A 138 -8.29 8.59 42.02
C GLN A 138 -7.43 7.98 43.11
N PHE A 139 -7.03 6.72 42.92
CA PHE A 139 -6.29 5.96 43.91
C PHE A 139 -5.42 4.91 43.22
N VAL A 140 -4.22 4.71 43.75
CA VAL A 140 -3.29 3.66 43.34
C VAL A 140 -2.98 2.82 44.57
N ALA A 141 -3.22 1.52 44.48
CA ALA A 141 -2.92 0.62 45.58
C ALA A 141 -1.41 0.40 45.73
N THR A 142 -0.93 0.28 46.96
CA THR A 142 0.46 -0.09 47.27
C THR A 142 0.77 -1.48 46.72
N ASP A 143 2.00 -1.70 46.25
CA ASP A 143 2.47 -2.94 45.62
C ASP A 143 1.71 -3.36 44.34
N SER A 144 0.93 -2.47 43.76
CA SER A 144 0.25 -2.71 42.49
C SER A 144 1.15 -2.47 41.26
N PRO A 145 0.83 -3.05 40.10
CA PRO A 145 1.52 -2.74 38.85
C PRO A 145 1.50 -1.24 38.48
N ALA A 146 0.43 -0.52 38.81
CA ALA A 146 0.36 0.94 38.66
C ALA A 146 1.34 1.68 39.56
N PHE A 147 1.48 1.25 40.81
CA PHE A 147 2.46 1.83 41.74
C PHE A 147 3.90 1.56 41.26
N ALA A 148 4.18 0.34 40.83
CA ALA A 148 5.49 -0.04 40.28
C ALA A 148 5.83 0.75 38.99
N ALA A 149 4.83 1.10 38.19
CA ALA A 149 4.99 1.98 37.04
C ALA A 149 5.25 3.45 37.43
N GLY A 150 4.93 3.85 38.67
CA GLY A 150 5.10 5.21 39.16
C GLY A 150 3.90 6.13 38.95
N LEU A 151 2.71 5.55 38.69
CA LEU A 151 1.44 6.27 38.72
C LEU A 151 1.11 6.68 40.16
N GLN A 152 0.56 7.87 40.31
CA GLN A 152 0.17 8.43 41.61
C GLN A 152 -1.30 8.84 41.59
N GLY A 153 -1.88 8.99 42.79
CA GLY A 153 -3.18 9.65 42.92
C GLY A 153 -3.09 11.07 42.37
N ASP A 154 -4.20 11.53 41.80
CA ASP A 154 -4.36 12.83 41.14
C ASP A 154 -3.67 13.03 39.78
N ASP A 155 -2.94 12.03 39.27
CA ASP A 155 -2.41 12.06 37.90
C ASP A 155 -3.56 12.16 36.88
N ARG A 156 -3.44 13.08 35.90
CA ARG A 156 -4.42 13.23 34.82
C ARG A 156 -3.93 12.54 33.56
N LEU A 157 -4.68 11.57 33.07
CA LEU A 157 -4.36 10.76 31.89
C LEU A 157 -4.59 11.54 30.61
N VAL A 158 -3.53 11.59 29.81
CA VAL A 158 -3.49 12.28 28.53
C VAL A 158 -3.52 11.25 27.39
N THR A 159 -2.69 10.21 27.50
CA THR A 159 -2.69 9.06 26.58
C THR A 159 -2.57 7.77 27.38
N PHE A 160 -3.29 6.73 26.96
CA PHE A 160 -3.26 5.42 27.60
C PHE A 160 -3.18 4.33 26.53
N GLY A 161 -1.97 3.90 26.18
CA GLY A 161 -1.73 2.98 25.09
C GLY A 161 -2.21 3.55 23.75
N SER A 162 -3.26 2.95 23.19
CA SER A 162 -3.92 3.40 21.97
C SER A 162 -5.06 4.41 22.20
N LEU A 163 -5.37 4.73 23.46
CA LEU A 163 -6.45 5.66 23.81
C LEU A 163 -5.91 7.08 23.99
N THR A 164 -6.63 8.01 23.36
CA THR A 164 -6.41 9.46 23.44
C THR A 164 -7.78 10.10 23.73
N SER A 165 -7.81 11.37 24.13
CA SER A 165 -9.06 12.11 24.39
C SER A 165 -10.07 12.07 23.22
N ALA A 166 -9.60 11.86 21.99
CA ALA A 166 -10.46 11.72 20.81
C ALA A 166 -11.15 10.35 20.68
N ASN A 167 -10.52 9.29 21.20
CA ASN A 167 -10.99 7.90 21.06
C ASN A 167 -11.62 7.35 22.34
N PHE A 168 -11.44 8.03 23.48
CA PHE A 168 -11.99 7.63 24.77
C PHE A 168 -13.49 7.94 24.86
N ARG A 169 -14.31 6.93 25.19
CA ARG A 169 -15.76 7.11 25.41
C ARG A 169 -16.16 6.87 26.85
N THR A 170 -15.68 5.77 27.44
CA THR A 170 -16.02 5.36 28.81
C THR A 170 -14.85 4.70 29.50
N LEU A 171 -14.86 4.66 30.83
CA LEU A 171 -13.85 3.94 31.63
C LEU A 171 -13.70 2.44 31.27
N THR A 172 -14.72 1.84 30.66
CA THR A 172 -14.65 0.46 30.15
C THR A 172 -13.59 0.29 29.08
N ASP A 173 -13.35 1.31 28.25
CA ASP A 173 -12.34 1.26 27.18
C ASP A 173 -10.93 1.09 27.75
N LEU A 174 -10.65 1.72 28.90
CA LEU A 174 -9.39 1.54 29.63
C LEU A 174 -9.23 0.09 30.09
N ALA A 175 -10.31 -0.50 30.63
CA ALA A 175 -10.29 -1.90 31.09
C ALA A 175 -10.04 -2.87 29.92
N VAL A 176 -10.61 -2.61 28.74
CA VAL A 176 -10.39 -3.42 27.52
C VAL A 176 -8.93 -3.35 27.09
N VAL A 177 -8.33 -2.15 27.03
CA VAL A 177 -6.92 -1.98 26.64
C VAL A 177 -5.97 -2.65 27.63
N VAL A 178 -6.25 -2.54 28.92
CA VAL A 178 -5.51 -3.22 29.99
C VAL A 178 -5.59 -4.73 29.84
N THR A 179 -6.78 -5.28 29.59
CA THR A 179 -6.99 -6.73 29.44
C THR A 179 -6.31 -7.28 28.20
N ASN A 180 -6.41 -6.57 27.07
CA ASN A 180 -5.76 -6.95 25.82
C ASN A 180 -4.23 -6.85 25.88
N SER A 181 -3.71 -6.14 26.87
CA SER A 181 -2.26 -5.92 27.07
C SER A 181 -1.75 -6.57 28.34
N GLU A 182 -2.42 -7.64 28.83
CA GLU A 182 -1.94 -8.42 29.95
C GLU A 182 -0.51 -8.95 29.68
N ASN A 183 0.40 -8.72 30.62
CA ASN A 183 1.84 -9.01 30.53
C ASN A 183 2.60 -8.27 29.42
N ARG A 184 2.02 -7.22 28.83
CA ARG A 184 2.69 -6.36 27.83
C ARG A 184 2.87 -4.94 28.35
N SER A 185 3.97 -4.30 27.97
CA SER A 185 4.23 -2.89 28.29
C SER A 185 3.27 -1.97 27.56
N LEU A 186 2.52 -1.16 28.31
CA LEU A 186 1.67 -0.07 27.86
C LEU A 186 2.36 1.27 28.13
N SER A 187 2.47 2.11 27.11
CA SER A 187 2.90 3.50 27.29
C SER A 187 1.72 4.36 27.74
N VAL A 188 1.88 5.06 28.84
CA VAL A 188 0.87 5.95 29.41
C VAL A 188 1.51 7.32 29.62
N GLU A 189 0.83 8.39 29.22
CA GLU A 189 1.27 9.75 29.54
C GLU A 189 0.28 10.40 30.50
N VAL A 190 0.83 10.94 31.57
CA VAL A 190 0.10 11.62 32.64
C VAL A 190 0.56 13.05 32.77
N LEU A 191 -0.34 13.93 33.16
CA LEU A 191 -0.07 15.31 33.54
C LEU A 191 -0.05 15.40 35.07
N ARG A 192 1.12 15.72 35.63
CA ARG A 192 1.35 15.91 37.07
C ARG A 192 1.91 17.30 37.30
N ASP A 193 1.22 18.12 38.10
CA ASP A 193 1.61 19.51 38.38
C ASP A 193 1.87 20.36 37.11
N GLY A 194 1.12 20.09 36.04
CA GLY A 194 1.28 20.76 34.74
C GLY A 194 2.42 20.21 33.87
N ASN A 195 3.20 19.24 34.35
CA ASN A 195 4.26 18.58 33.59
C ASN A 195 3.78 17.26 33.01
N LEU A 196 4.04 17.04 31.71
CA LEU A 196 3.75 15.78 31.05
C LEU A 196 4.83 14.75 31.39
N LYS A 197 4.42 13.63 31.98
CA LYS A 197 5.30 12.52 32.36
C LYS A 197 4.86 11.25 31.65
N ARG A 198 5.81 10.58 30.98
CA ARG A 198 5.59 9.28 30.37
C ARG A 198 5.93 8.17 31.36
N VAL A 199 5.04 7.20 31.48
CA VAL A 199 5.11 6.07 32.38
C VAL A 199 4.86 4.79 31.59
N THR A 200 5.61 3.74 31.88
CA THR A 200 5.42 2.42 31.28
C THR A 200 4.71 1.52 32.28
N LEU A 201 3.45 1.19 31.99
CA LEU A 201 2.62 0.32 32.80
C LEU A 201 2.66 -1.11 32.24
N VAL A 202 2.82 -2.12 33.09
CA VAL A 202 2.71 -3.53 32.68
C VAL A 202 1.56 -4.17 33.46
N PRO A 203 0.37 -4.33 32.86
CA PRO A 203 -0.73 -5.02 33.52
C PRO A 203 -0.36 -6.46 33.84
N LYS A 204 -0.51 -6.88 35.10
CA LYS A 204 -0.27 -8.26 35.55
C LYS A 204 -1.19 -8.60 36.71
N LYS A 205 -1.52 -9.88 36.87
CA LYS A 205 -2.19 -10.35 38.08
C LYS A 205 -1.31 -10.07 39.30
N TRP A 206 -1.91 -9.48 40.33
CA TRP A 206 -1.25 -9.09 41.57
C TRP A 206 -2.14 -9.44 42.77
N SER A 207 -1.70 -9.17 43.99
CA SER A 207 -2.38 -9.57 45.23
C SER A 207 -3.72 -8.84 45.50
N GLY A 208 -4.04 -7.81 44.72
CA GLY A 208 -5.30 -7.07 44.82
C GLY A 208 -6.29 -7.35 43.69
N LYS A 209 -7.28 -6.48 43.54
CA LYS A 209 -8.33 -6.62 42.52
C LYS A 209 -7.86 -6.08 41.16
N GLY A 210 -8.10 -6.85 40.10
CA GLY A 210 -7.80 -6.48 38.71
C GLY A 210 -6.34 -6.68 38.29
N LEU A 211 -5.98 -6.13 37.12
CA LEU A 211 -4.65 -6.32 36.49
C LEU A 211 -3.67 -5.15 36.72
N VAL A 212 -4.14 -4.03 37.27
CA VAL A 212 -3.36 -2.79 37.37
C VAL A 212 -3.36 -2.22 38.78
N GLY A 213 -4.49 -2.32 39.49
CA GLY A 213 -4.61 -1.87 40.88
C GLY A 213 -4.78 -0.36 41.09
N CYS A 214 -5.38 0.33 40.12
CA CYS A 214 -5.76 1.74 40.25
C CYS A 214 -7.23 1.97 39.89
N SER A 215 -7.80 3.02 40.48
CA SER A 215 -9.15 3.51 40.16
C SER A 215 -9.03 4.76 39.31
N PHE A 216 -9.77 4.79 38.19
CA PHE A 216 -9.86 5.93 37.29
C PHE A 216 -11.24 6.56 37.42
N VAL A 217 -11.28 7.88 37.34
CA VAL A 217 -12.51 8.67 37.27
C VAL A 217 -12.46 9.56 36.02
N GLU A 218 -13.59 9.72 35.36
CA GLU A 218 -13.68 10.58 34.17
C GLU A 218 -13.46 12.04 34.57
N GLU A 219 -12.57 12.73 33.85
CA GLU A 219 -12.35 14.15 34.07
C GLU A 219 -13.31 14.93 33.16
N LYS A 220 -14.46 15.35 33.73
CA LYS A 220 -15.39 16.22 33.03
C LYS A 220 -14.69 17.57 32.81
N LYS A 221 -14.71 18.06 31.56
CA LYS A 221 -14.40 19.47 31.26
C LYS A 221 -15.27 20.33 32.17
N LEU A 222 -14.64 20.99 33.14
CA LEU A 222 -15.19 22.22 33.68
C LEU A 222 -15.12 23.24 32.54
N LEU A 223 -16.21 23.34 31.79
CA LEU A 223 -16.49 24.52 30.99
C LEU A 223 -16.66 25.67 32.00
N LEU A 224 -15.65 26.53 32.09
CA LEU A 224 -15.82 27.90 32.57
C LEU A 224 -16.38 28.74 31.42
#